data_AF-A0A1J8R320-F1
#
_entry.id   AF-A0A1J8R320-F1
#
_cell.length_a   1.000
_cell.length_b   1.000
_cell.length_c   1.000
_cell.angle_alpha   90.00
_cell.angle_beta   90.00
_cell.angle_gamma   90.00
#
_symmetry.space_group_name_H-M   'P 1'
#
loop_
_entity.id
_entity.type
_entity.pdbx_description
1 polymer ?
#
loop_
_entity_poly.entity_id
_entity_poly.type
_entity_poly.pdbx_seq_one_letter_code
_entity_poly.pdbx_strand_id
1 'polypeptide(L)'
;MLEDALTDHDLVHRQTASVIVKHIALGVAGMGCEDSLMHLMNLVWPNCFETSPHVIGAVMDAIEAMRVCLGPGVLLSYVLQGLFHPARKVREVYWRIYNALYLGAADAMVPFYPDLGELSEGQNVYDRHPLQMFV
;
A
#
# COMPACT_ATOMS: atom_id res chain seq x y z
N MET A 1 14.74 -15.14 -9.35
CA MET A 1 15.48 -15.04 -8.07
C MET A 1 14.66 -14.36 -6.97
N LEU A 2 14.39 -13.05 -7.01
CA LEU A 2 13.54 -12.42 -5.97
C LEU A 2 12.08 -12.88 -6.05
N GLU A 3 11.58 -13.11 -7.25
CA GLU A 3 10.23 -13.66 -7.47
C GLU A 3 10.06 -15.02 -6.80
N ASP A 4 11.02 -15.92 -7.01
CA ASP A 4 11.04 -17.23 -6.38
C ASP A 4 11.11 -17.10 -4.86
N ALA A 5 11.99 -16.23 -4.34
CA ALA A 5 12.16 -16.05 -2.90
C ALA A 5 10.92 -15.43 -2.21
N LEU A 6 10.17 -14.56 -2.89
CA LEU A 6 8.92 -13.96 -2.38
C LEU A 6 7.72 -14.91 -2.43
N THR A 7 7.77 -15.92 -3.31
CA THR A 7 6.72 -16.93 -3.51
C THR A 7 7.03 -18.27 -2.86
N ASP A 8 8.24 -18.44 -2.33
CA ASP A 8 8.68 -19.64 -1.63
C ASP A 8 7.79 -19.94 -0.41
N HIS A 9 7.72 -21.20 -0.02
CA HIS A 9 7.10 -21.66 1.22
C HIS A 9 7.91 -21.24 2.47
N ASP A 10 9.23 -21.07 2.36
CA ASP A 10 10.07 -20.67 3.50
C ASP A 10 9.87 -19.18 3.90
N LEU A 11 9.49 -18.97 5.15
CA LEU A 11 9.31 -17.66 5.78
C LEU A 11 10.60 -16.83 5.78
N VAL A 12 11.77 -17.47 5.91
CA VAL A 12 13.07 -16.77 5.96
C VAL A 12 13.43 -16.19 4.59
N HIS A 13 13.12 -16.91 3.51
CA HIS A 13 13.29 -16.39 2.15
C HIS A 13 12.39 -15.18 1.90
N ARG A 14 11.11 -15.25 2.27
CA ARG A 14 10.18 -14.12 2.12
C ARG A 14 10.58 -12.91 2.96
N GLN A 15 11.05 -13.13 4.19
CA GLN A 15 11.59 -12.06 5.04
C GLN A 15 12.80 -11.39 4.39
N THR A 16 13.79 -12.18 3.99
CA THR A 16 15.04 -11.66 3.42
C THR A 16 14.79 -10.94 2.10
N ALA A 17 13.94 -11.52 1.24
CA ALA A 17 13.53 -10.90 -0.01
C ALA A 17 12.79 -9.58 0.23
N SER A 18 11.89 -9.49 1.22
CA SER A 18 11.21 -8.24 1.57
C SER A 18 12.19 -7.15 2.04
N VAL A 19 13.20 -7.52 2.83
CA VAL A 19 14.28 -6.58 3.22
C VAL A 19 15.08 -6.11 2.01
N ILE A 20 15.39 -7.00 1.07
CA ILE A 20 16.09 -6.63 -0.17
C ILE A 20 15.22 -5.66 -0.98
N VAL A 21 13.93 -5.96 -1.15
CA VAL A 21 12.98 -5.10 -1.87
C VAL A 21 12.89 -3.72 -1.25
N LYS A 22 12.85 -3.61 0.08
CA LYS A 22 12.90 -2.32 0.79
C LYS A 22 14.11 -1.48 0.38
N HIS A 23 15.31 -2.08 0.42
CA HIS A 23 16.54 -1.36 0.09
C HIS A 23 16.64 -1.02 -1.40
N ILE A 24 16.19 -1.91 -2.29
CA ILE A 24 16.12 -1.63 -3.73
C ILE A 24 15.19 -0.46 -3.98
N ALA A 25 13.96 -0.50 -3.45
CA ALA A 25 12.98 0.58 -3.61
C ALA A 25 13.60 1.91 -3.20
N LEU A 26 14.05 2.05 -1.94
CA LEU A 26 14.63 3.31 -1.45
C LEU A 26 15.87 3.74 -2.24
N GLY A 27 16.68 2.80 -2.73
CA GLY A 27 17.89 3.10 -3.50
C GLY A 27 17.63 3.61 -4.92
N VAL A 28 16.49 3.25 -5.53
CA VAL A 28 16.15 3.61 -6.92
C VAL A 28 14.98 4.61 -7.02
N ALA A 29 14.59 5.21 -5.90
CA ALA A 29 13.53 6.22 -5.86
C ALA A 29 13.81 7.37 -6.85
N GLY A 30 12.89 7.62 -7.78
CA GLY A 30 13.01 8.67 -8.79
C GLY A 30 13.95 8.37 -9.96
N MET A 31 14.40 7.11 -10.12
CA MET A 31 15.26 6.70 -11.24
C MET A 31 14.50 6.12 -12.46
N GLY A 32 13.17 6.21 -12.50
CA GLY A 32 12.38 5.68 -13.61
C GLY A 32 12.22 4.15 -13.58
N CYS A 33 12.32 3.52 -12.40
CA CYS A 33 12.23 2.07 -12.20
C CYS A 33 10.85 1.63 -11.64
N GLU A 34 9.83 2.48 -11.74
CA GLU A 34 8.51 2.28 -11.14
C GLU A 34 7.83 1.00 -11.64
N ASP A 35 7.97 0.65 -12.92
CA ASP A 35 7.39 -0.57 -13.49
C ASP A 35 7.92 -1.84 -12.82
N SER A 36 9.22 -1.90 -12.58
CA SER A 36 9.86 -3.03 -11.91
C SER A 36 9.46 -3.10 -10.43
N LEU A 37 9.34 -1.93 -9.78
CA LEU A 37 8.88 -1.85 -8.40
C LEU A 37 7.40 -2.22 -8.26
N MET A 38 6.55 -1.87 -9.23
CA MET A 38 5.15 -2.31 -9.29
C MET A 38 5.04 -3.83 -9.37
N HIS A 39 5.87 -4.46 -10.19
CA HIS A 39 5.94 -5.92 -10.26
C HIS A 39 6.34 -6.55 -8.92
N LEU A 40 7.38 -6.03 -8.28
CA LEU A 40 7.80 -6.50 -6.95
C LEU A 40 6.73 -6.26 -5.88
N MET A 41 6.02 -5.13 -5.96
CA MET A 41 4.91 -4.81 -5.05
C MET A 41 3.80 -5.85 -5.12
N ASN A 42 3.45 -6.33 -6.33
CA ASN A 42 2.47 -7.39 -6.52
C ASN A 42 2.87 -8.73 -5.86
N LEU A 43 4.17 -8.99 -5.74
CA LEU A 43 4.69 -10.20 -5.09
C LEU A 43 4.83 -10.04 -3.57
N VAL A 44 5.11 -8.83 -3.10
CA VAL A 44 5.17 -8.51 -1.66
C VAL A 44 3.76 -8.46 -1.05
N TRP A 45 2.77 -7.91 -1.76
CA TRP A 45 1.44 -7.61 -1.22
C TRP A 45 0.72 -8.80 -0.55
N PRO A 46 0.70 -10.03 -1.12
CA PRO A 46 0.03 -11.17 -0.49
C PRO A 46 0.60 -11.54 0.88
N ASN A 47 1.88 -11.21 1.14
CA ASN A 47 2.57 -11.50 2.39
C ASN A 47 2.16 -10.58 3.55
N CYS A 48 1.29 -9.59 3.32
CA CYS A 48 0.79 -8.71 4.40
C CYS A 48 -0.08 -9.43 5.43
N PHE A 49 -0.53 -10.66 5.15
CA PHE A 49 -1.30 -11.50 6.07
C PHE A 49 -0.43 -12.46 6.90
N GLU A 50 0.90 -12.37 6.77
CA GLU A 50 1.79 -13.21 7.55
C GLU A 50 1.68 -12.96 9.05
N THR A 51 1.80 -14.05 9.82
CA THR A 51 1.64 -14.01 11.27
C THR A 51 2.97 -13.90 12.01
N SER A 52 4.07 -14.34 11.37
CA SER A 52 5.41 -14.27 11.94
C SER A 52 5.84 -12.82 12.15
N PRO A 53 6.20 -12.40 13.39
CA PRO A 53 6.57 -11.01 13.69
C PRO A 53 7.74 -10.46 12.86
N HIS A 54 8.71 -11.32 12.52
CA HIS A 54 9.88 -10.91 11.74
C HIS A 54 9.55 -10.71 10.26
N VAL A 55 8.72 -11.60 9.70
CA VAL A 55 8.30 -11.53 8.29
C VAL A 55 7.37 -10.35 8.08
N ILE A 56 6.35 -10.19 8.93
CA ILE A 56 5.39 -9.10 8.79
C ILE A 56 6.06 -7.73 8.98
N GLY A 57 7.05 -7.62 9.87
CA GLY A 57 7.84 -6.40 10.01
C GLY A 57 8.59 -6.06 8.73
N ALA A 58 9.27 -7.04 8.12
CA ALA A 58 9.99 -6.85 6.86
C ALA A 58 9.06 -6.49 5.69
N VAL A 59 7.89 -7.13 5.60
CA VAL A 59 6.88 -6.86 4.56
C VAL A 59 6.30 -5.45 4.71
N MET A 60 5.96 -5.04 5.93
CA MET A 60 5.43 -3.69 6.20
C MET A 60 6.46 -2.61 5.87
N ASP A 61 7.73 -2.83 6.21
CA ASP A 61 8.83 -1.94 5.84
C ASP A 61 9.02 -1.85 4.32
N ALA A 62 8.88 -2.96 3.60
CA ALA A 62 8.97 -2.98 2.14
C ALA A 62 7.80 -2.20 1.50
N ILE A 63 6.57 -2.38 1.99
CA ILE A 63 5.39 -1.63 1.54
C ILE A 63 5.57 -0.13 1.80
N GLU A 64 6.10 0.25 2.95
CA GLU A 64 6.37 1.65 3.27
C GLU A 64 7.47 2.25 2.37
N ALA A 65 8.49 1.47 2.00
CA ALA A 65 9.47 1.90 1.00
C ALA A 65 8.83 2.09 -0.39
N MET A 66 7.89 1.22 -0.79
CA MET A 66 7.18 1.35 -2.05
C MET A 66 6.37 2.65 -2.13
N ARG A 67 5.84 3.17 -1.02
CA ARG A 67 5.18 4.48 -0.96
C ARG A 67 6.08 5.60 -1.49
N VAL A 68 7.38 5.57 -1.16
CA VAL A 68 8.33 6.62 -1.56
C VAL A 68 8.60 6.58 -3.07
N CYS A 69 8.63 5.37 -3.67
CA CYS A 69 9.01 5.21 -5.07
C CYS A 69 7.82 5.23 -6.04
N LEU A 70 6.75 4.52 -5.70
CA LEU A 70 5.54 4.43 -6.52
C LEU A 70 4.55 5.58 -6.23
N GLY A 71 4.71 6.23 -5.08
CA GLY A 71 3.82 7.27 -4.61
C GLY A 71 2.64 6.76 -3.77
N PRO A 72 1.99 7.66 -3.01
CA PRO A 72 0.90 7.32 -2.11
C PRO A 72 -0.39 6.89 -2.82
N GLY A 73 -0.64 7.37 -4.04
CA GLY A 73 -1.85 7.04 -4.81
C GLY A 73 -1.91 5.58 -5.25
N VAL A 74 -0.78 5.03 -5.68
CA VAL A 74 -0.66 3.60 -6.01
C VAL A 74 -0.93 2.78 -4.75
N LEU A 75 -0.23 3.06 -3.65
CA LEU A 75 -0.41 2.31 -2.41
C LEU A 75 -1.85 2.40 -1.87
N LEU A 76 -2.47 3.58 -1.94
CA LEU A 76 -3.87 3.77 -1.56
C LEU A 76 -4.80 2.88 -2.38
N SER A 77 -4.54 2.72 -3.68
CA SER A 77 -5.35 1.87 -4.57
C SER A 77 -5.34 0.39 -4.18
N TYR A 78 -4.22 -0.12 -3.64
CA TYR A 78 -4.16 -1.46 -3.05
C TYR A 78 -4.94 -1.52 -1.72
N VAL A 79 -4.80 -0.50 -0.87
CA VAL A 79 -5.39 -0.45 0.48
C VAL A 79 -6.92 -0.28 0.45
N LEU A 80 -7.49 0.47 -0.50
CA LEU A 80 -8.93 0.76 -0.52
C LEU A 80 -9.81 -0.51 -0.52
N GLN A 81 -9.34 -1.59 -1.14
CA GLN A 81 -10.09 -2.85 -1.28
C GLN A 81 -10.34 -3.55 0.08
N GLY A 82 -9.42 -3.40 1.03
CA GLY A 82 -9.49 -4.11 2.31
C GLY A 82 -9.95 -3.26 3.51
N LEU A 83 -10.02 -1.92 3.37
CA LEU A 83 -10.40 -1.02 4.46
C LEU A 83 -11.78 -1.34 5.06
N PHE A 84 -12.77 -1.58 4.20
CA PHE A 84 -14.15 -1.88 4.60
C PHE A 84 -14.55 -3.34 4.37
N HIS A 85 -13.58 -4.23 4.15
CA HIS A 85 -13.84 -5.64 3.90
C HIS A 85 -14.63 -6.30 5.07
N PRO A 86 -15.62 -7.18 4.84
CA PRO A 86 -16.47 -7.74 5.91
C PRO A 86 -15.70 -8.57 6.96
N ALA A 87 -14.61 -9.23 6.57
CA ALA A 87 -13.77 -9.98 7.49
C ALA A 87 -12.88 -9.07 8.35
N ARG A 88 -13.00 -9.18 9.67
CA ARG A 88 -12.21 -8.40 10.65
C ARG A 88 -10.69 -8.56 10.46
N LYS A 89 -10.23 -9.79 10.23
CA LYS A 89 -8.80 -10.09 10.03
C LYS A 89 -8.20 -9.32 8.85
N VAL A 90 -8.98 -9.11 7.79
CA VAL A 90 -8.54 -8.34 6.61
C VAL A 90 -8.44 -6.85 6.96
N ARG A 91 -9.49 -6.30 7.58
CA ARG A 91 -9.53 -4.90 7.97
C ARG A 91 -8.37 -4.54 8.91
N GLU A 92 -8.06 -5.36 9.90
CA GLU A 92 -6.98 -5.08 10.86
C GLU A 92 -5.63 -4.85 10.18
N VAL A 93 -5.29 -5.66 9.17
CA VAL A 93 -4.06 -5.51 8.39
C VAL A 93 -4.11 -4.25 7.50
N TYR A 94 -5.22 -4.05 6.79
CA TYR A 94 -5.34 -2.95 5.84
C TYR A 94 -5.40 -1.58 6.52
N TRP A 95 -6.10 -1.47 7.66
CA TRP A 95 -6.07 -0.26 8.48
C TRP A 95 -4.68 0.04 9.03
N ARG A 96 -3.90 -0.99 9.37
CA ARG A 96 -2.50 -0.79 9.78
C ARG A 96 -1.66 -0.18 8.66
N ILE A 97 -1.77 -0.70 7.43
CA ILE A 97 -1.06 -0.16 6.27
C ILE A 97 -1.55 1.26 5.95
N TYR A 98 -2.87 1.50 5.98
CA TYR A 98 -3.45 2.83 5.79
C TYR A 98 -2.91 3.85 6.79
N ASN A 99 -2.81 3.47 8.07
CA ASN A 99 -2.30 4.37 9.11
C ASN A 99 -0.84 4.76 8.84
N ALA A 100 -0.01 3.82 8.39
CA ALA A 100 1.38 4.12 8.00
C ALA A 100 1.43 5.07 6.79
N LEU A 101 0.64 4.78 5.75
CA LEU A 101 0.52 5.62 4.57
C LEU A 101 0.05 7.05 4.91
N TYR A 102 -0.98 7.18 5.75
CA TYR A 102 -1.53 8.45 6.21
C TYR A 102 -0.49 9.26 6.98
N LEU A 103 0.23 8.63 7.92
CA LEU A 103 1.31 9.29 8.66
C LEU A 103 2.43 9.78 7.74
N GLY A 104 2.71 9.06 6.66
CA GLY A 104 3.79 9.41 5.74
C GLY A 104 3.45 10.46 4.69
N ALA A 105 2.20 10.53 4.23
CA ALA A 105 1.83 11.30 3.03
C ALA A 105 0.38 11.81 3.02
N ALA A 106 -0.19 12.21 4.16
CA ALA A 106 -1.58 12.68 4.27
C ALA A 106 -2.00 13.69 3.18
N ASP A 107 -1.24 14.77 2.99
CA ASP A 107 -1.57 15.83 2.02
C ASP A 107 -1.53 15.31 0.58
N ALA A 108 -0.57 14.44 0.27
CA ALA A 108 -0.41 13.87 -1.06
C ALA A 108 -1.48 12.80 -1.38
N MET A 109 -2.25 12.33 -0.39
CA MET A 109 -3.36 11.40 -0.62
C MET A 109 -4.64 12.09 -1.10
N VAL A 110 -4.80 13.40 -0.85
CA VAL A 110 -6.03 14.15 -1.15
C VAL A 110 -6.54 13.96 -2.59
N PRO A 111 -5.68 13.98 -3.64
CA PRO A 111 -6.12 13.78 -5.02
C PRO A 111 -6.55 12.34 -5.33
N PHE A 112 -6.16 11.36 -4.51
CA PHE A 112 -6.34 9.93 -4.80
C PHE A 112 -7.50 9.28 -4.05
N TYR A 113 -8.15 9.99 -3.12
CA TYR A 113 -9.37 9.44 -2.51
C TYR A 113 -10.47 9.25 -3.55
N PRO A 114 -11.23 8.13 -3.49
CA PRO A 114 -12.33 7.89 -4.40
C PRO A 114 -13.40 8.97 -4.25
N ASP A 115 -14.11 9.25 -5.34
CA ASP A 115 -15.31 10.05 -5.26
C ASP A 115 -16.44 9.22 -4.63
N LEU A 116 -17.04 9.76 -3.58
CA LEU A 116 -18.12 9.15 -2.81
C LEU A 116 -19.40 9.99 -2.90
N GLY A 117 -19.48 10.96 -3.82
CA GLY A 117 -20.63 11.84 -3.99
C GLY A 117 -21.94 11.09 -4.15
N GLU A 118 -21.95 10.00 -4.93
CA GLU A 118 -23.13 9.14 -5.14
C GLU A 118 -23.65 8.45 -3.87
N LEU A 119 -22.81 8.31 -2.84
CA LEU A 119 -23.20 7.71 -1.55
C LEU A 119 -23.78 8.74 -0.56
N SER A 120 -23.92 10.00 -0.99
CA SER A 120 -24.49 11.04 -0.13
C SER A 120 -25.98 10.79 0.08
N GLU A 121 -26.36 10.48 1.33
CA GLU A 121 -27.74 10.19 1.72
C GLU A 121 -28.16 11.01 2.94
N GLY A 122 -29.35 11.61 2.87
CA GLY A 122 -29.96 12.34 3.97
C GLY A 122 -29.14 13.57 4.40
N GLN A 123 -28.55 13.50 5.59
CA GLN A 123 -27.77 14.59 6.18
C GLN A 123 -26.27 14.52 5.85
N ASN A 124 -25.79 13.40 5.31
CA ASN A 124 -24.37 13.20 5.03
C ASN A 124 -24.07 13.60 3.59
N VAL A 125 -23.21 14.60 3.41
CA VAL A 125 -22.70 15.05 2.11
C VAL A 125 -21.25 14.62 2.00
N TYR A 126 -20.96 13.65 1.13
CA TYR A 126 -19.61 13.13 0.92
C TYR A 126 -18.88 13.76 -0.27
N ASP A 127 -19.54 14.68 -0.98
CA ASP A 127 -18.99 15.29 -2.18
C ASP A 127 -17.98 16.43 -1.89
N ARG A 128 -16.91 16.48 -2.67
CA ARG A 128 -15.79 17.42 -2.54
C ARG A 128 -15.93 18.56 -3.55
N HIS A 129 -16.98 19.38 -3.36
CA HIS A 129 -17.38 20.46 -4.25
C HIS A 129 -16.22 21.39 -4.70
N PRO A 130 -15.26 21.79 -3.83
CA PRO A 130 -14.16 22.64 -4.26
C PRO A 130 -13.24 22.03 -5.31
N LEU A 131 -13.14 20.69 -5.38
CA LEU A 131 -12.32 19.98 -6.36
C LEU A 131 -12.98 19.87 -7.74
N GLN A 132 -14.29 20.12 -7.85
CA GLN A 132 -15.05 20.06 -9.09
C GLN A 132 -15.13 21.41 -9.83
N MET A 133 -14.69 22.49 -9.17
CA MET A 133 -14.73 23.83 -9.76
C MET A 133 -13.73 23.92 -10.93
N PHE A 134 -14.22 24.35 -12.09
CA PHE A 134 -13.39 24.68 -13.26
C PHE A 134 -13.48 26.19 -13.49
N VAL A 135 -12.33 26.86 -13.59
CA VAL A 135 -12.20 28.31 -13.84
C VAL A 135 -11.67 28.55 -15.24
#